data_AF-A0A365TAN6-F1
#
_entry.id   AF-A0A365TAN6-F1
#
_cell.length_a   1.000
_cell.length_b   1.000
_cell.length_c   1.000
_cell.angle_alpha   90.00
_cell.angle_beta   90.00
_cell.angle_gamma   90.00
#
_symmetry.space_group_name_H-M   'P 1'
#
loop_
_entity.id
_entity.type
_entity.pdbx_description
1 polymer ?
#
loop_
_entity_poly.entity_id
_entity_poly.type
_entity_poly.pdbx_seq_one_letter_code
_entity_poly.pdbx_strand_id
1 'polypeptide(L)'
;MEDPQFEELQERAAEAVAGDELVSVYAGLVREDGQHEYYFGNDVEDEKLRETASVQLGMMLRVLADRSDSTVEEITELAAERAEQMRLR
;
A
#
# COMPACT_ATOMS: atom_id res chain seq x y z
N MET A 1 11.86 4.70 -22.54
CA MET A 1 11.87 6.10 -22.11
C MET A 1 11.21 6.10 -20.76
N GLU A 2 11.98 6.42 -19.72
CA GLU A 2 11.44 6.60 -18.39
C GLU A 2 10.46 7.78 -18.44
N ASP A 3 9.33 7.63 -17.76
CA ASP A 3 8.28 8.65 -17.72
C ASP A 3 8.80 9.80 -16.86
N PRO A 4 8.93 11.04 -17.39
CA PRO A 4 9.44 12.18 -16.63
C PRO A 4 8.65 12.43 -15.34
N GLN A 5 7.37 12.08 -15.32
CA GLN A 5 6.51 12.20 -14.14
C GLN A 5 6.87 11.17 -13.06
N PHE A 6 7.40 10.01 -13.46
CA PHE A 6 7.84 8.96 -12.56
C PHE A 6 9.18 9.31 -11.88
N GLU A 7 10.13 9.88 -12.63
CA GLU A 7 11.40 10.36 -12.07
C GLU A 7 11.17 11.49 -11.05
N GLU A 8 10.32 12.46 -11.37
CA GLU A 8 9.97 13.55 -10.47
C GLU A 8 9.23 13.03 -9.20
N LEU A 9 8.37 12.02 -9.37
CA LEU A 9 7.71 11.36 -8.23
C LEU A 9 8.71 10.62 -7.35
N GLN A 10 9.70 9.94 -7.95
CA GLN A 10 10.72 9.19 -7.24
C GLN A 10 11.64 10.11 -6.41
N GLU A 11 12.04 11.24 -6.99
CA GLU A 11 12.88 12.24 -6.31
C GLU A 11 12.14 12.87 -5.13
N ARG A 12 10.88 13.28 -5.33
CA ARG A 12 10.02 13.80 -4.26
C ARG A 12 9.76 12.79 -3.15
N ALA A 13 9.57 11.51 -3.50
CA ALA A 13 9.39 10.46 -2.50
C ALA A 13 10.68 10.23 -1.68
N ALA A 14 11.85 10.28 -2.32
CA ALA A 14 13.13 10.15 -1.63
C ALA A 14 13.39 11.30 -0.65
N GLU A 15 13.09 12.54 -1.05
CA GLU A 15 13.19 13.72 -0.18
C GLU A 15 12.20 13.65 1.00
N ALA A 16 10.94 13.28 0.74
CA ALA A 16 9.90 13.17 1.76
C ALA A 16 10.12 12.01 2.76
N VAL A 17 10.90 10.98 2.39
CA VAL A 17 11.31 9.92 3.33
C VAL A 17 12.47 10.38 4.22
N ALA A 18 13.32 11.29 3.72
CA ALA A 18 14.49 11.79 4.43
C ALA A 18 14.20 13.01 5.33
N GLY A 19 13.24 13.85 4.96
CA GLY A 19 12.70 14.91 5.81
C GLY A 19 11.46 14.42 6.54
N ASP A 20 11.20 14.88 7.76
CA ASP A 20 10.05 14.49 8.60
C ASP A 20 8.65 14.90 8.01
N GLU A 21 8.53 15.10 6.69
CA GLU A 21 7.33 15.55 5.95
C GLU A 21 6.62 14.38 5.24
N LEU A 22 6.57 13.24 5.91
CA LEU A 22 6.20 11.99 5.31
C LEU A 22 4.66 11.81 5.35
N VAL A 23 4.00 12.06 4.20
CA VAL A 23 2.53 12.12 4.10
C VAL A 23 1.87 10.74 4.33
N SER A 24 2.45 9.67 3.76
CA SER A 24 1.96 8.30 3.90
C SER A 24 3.05 7.30 3.50
N VAL A 25 3.41 6.38 4.38
CA VAL A 25 4.30 5.26 4.07
C VAL A 25 3.66 3.94 4.45
N TYR A 26 3.78 2.99 3.52
CA TYR A 26 3.50 1.59 3.75
C TYR A 26 4.81 0.81 3.69
N ALA A 27 5.17 0.14 4.78
CA ALA A 27 6.36 -0.70 4.87
C ALA A 27 5.96 -2.13 5.26
N GLY A 28 6.35 -3.11 4.43
CA GLY A 28 6.20 -4.52 4.73
C GLY A 28 7.55 -5.17 5.02
N LEU A 29 7.68 -5.83 6.16
CA LEU A 29 8.81 -6.71 6.47
C LEU A 29 8.39 -8.16 6.26
N VAL A 30 9.02 -8.83 5.29
CA VAL A 30 8.83 -10.26 5.04
C VAL A 30 10.00 -10.99 5.69
N ARG A 31 9.71 -11.80 6.72
CA ARG A 31 10.71 -12.61 7.42
C ARG A 31 10.84 -13.98 6.75
N GLU A 32 12.02 -14.60 6.89
CA GLU A 32 12.32 -15.91 6.29
C GLU A 32 11.43 -17.05 6.84
N ASP A 33 10.85 -16.86 8.03
CA ASP A 33 9.92 -17.80 8.67
C ASP A 33 8.47 -17.68 8.14
N GLY A 34 8.23 -16.82 7.14
CA GLY A 34 6.93 -16.56 6.58
C GLY A 34 6.05 -15.62 7.42
N GLN A 35 6.59 -15.02 8.49
CA GLN A 35 5.91 -13.96 9.22
C GLN A 35 6.06 -12.64 8.48
N HIS A 36 4.95 -11.93 8.33
CA HIS A 36 4.93 -10.62 7.70
C HIS A 36 4.50 -9.56 8.73
N GLU A 37 5.23 -8.45 8.79
CA GLU A 37 4.85 -7.28 9.56
C GLU A 37 4.56 -6.14 8.60
N TYR A 38 3.46 -5.44 8.82
CA TYR A 38 3.04 -4.32 7.98
C TYR A 38 2.91 -3.08 8.86
N TYR A 39 3.64 -2.04 8.49
CA TYR A 39 3.64 -0.75 9.15
C TYR A 39 3.00 0.25 8.22
N PHE A 40 2.06 1.02 8.76
CA PHE A 40 1.44 2.13 8.06
C PHE A 40 1.59 3.37 8.92
N GLY A 41 2.41 4.31 8.45
CA GLY A 41 2.60 5.62 9.06
C GLY A 41 1.89 6.65 8.21
N ASN A 42 0.99 7.42 8.81
CA ASN A 42 0.22 8.42 8.10
C ASN A 42 -0.15 9.58 9.04
N ASP A 43 0.07 10.82 8.58
CA ASP A 43 -0.21 12.07 9.32
C ASP A 43 -1.45 12.80 8.78
N VAL A 44 -2.31 12.08 8.03
CA VAL A 44 -3.51 12.61 7.41
C VAL A 44 -4.69 12.49 8.38
N GLU A 45 -5.44 13.57 8.55
CA GLU A 45 -6.68 13.60 9.34
C GLU A 45 -7.64 12.45 8.96
N ASP A 46 -8.31 11.86 9.96
CA ASP A 46 -9.10 10.61 9.90
C ASP A 46 -10.04 10.48 8.68
N GLU A 47 -10.64 11.57 8.21
CA GLU A 47 -11.60 11.55 7.10
C GLU A 47 -10.92 11.33 5.74
N LYS A 48 -9.72 11.90 5.54
CA LYS A 48 -8.91 11.73 4.33
C LYS A 48 -8.06 10.47 4.36
N LEU A 49 -7.82 9.91 5.55
CA LEU A 49 -7.10 8.65 5.73
C LEU A 49 -7.81 7.49 5.03
N ARG A 50 -9.12 7.37 5.22
CA ARG A 50 -9.94 6.32 4.59
C ARG A 50 -9.95 6.42 3.07
N GLU A 51 -10.07 7.64 2.54
CA GLU A 51 -10.02 7.89 1.10
C GLU A 51 -8.65 7.49 0.53
N THR A 52 -7.57 7.95 1.16
CA THR A 52 -6.19 7.66 0.75
C THR A 52 -5.89 6.15 0.79
N ALA A 53 -6.26 5.48 1.89
CA ALA A 53 -6.08 4.05 2.04
C ALA A 53 -6.88 3.25 0.99
N SER A 54 -8.10 3.68 0.67
CA SER A 54 -8.94 3.05 -0.36
C SER A 54 -8.31 3.16 -1.75
N VAL A 55 -7.75 4.34 -2.08
CA VAL A 55 -7.04 4.56 -3.35
C VAL A 55 -5.78 3.69 -3.43
N GLN A 56 -5.00 3.62 -2.36
CA GLN A 56 -3.80 2.78 -2.28
C GLN A 56 -4.12 1.28 -2.41
N LEU A 57 -5.16 0.81 -1.72
CA LEU A 57 -5.66 -0.57 -1.85
C LEU A 57 -6.10 -0.87 -3.28
N GLY A 58 -6.84 0.04 -3.92
CA GLY A 58 -7.26 -0.12 -5.31
C GLY A 58 -6.09 -0.22 -6.30
N MET A 59 -5.02 0.57 -6.10
CA MET A 59 -3.81 0.47 -6.91
C MET A 59 -3.10 -0.88 -6.71
N MET A 60 -2.97 -1.32 -5.46
CA MET A 60 -2.35 -2.61 -5.13
C MET A 60 -3.13 -3.79 -5.72
N LEU A 61 -4.46 -3.79 -5.61
CA LEU A 61 -5.34 -4.82 -6.18
C LEU A 61 -5.16 -4.96 -7.69
N ARG A 62 -5.05 -3.85 -8.42
CA ARG A 62 -4.80 -3.88 -9.87
C ARG A 62 -3.44 -4.50 -10.20
N VAL A 63 -2.40 -4.13 -9.47
CA VAL A 63 -1.05 -4.71 -9.68
C VAL A 63 -1.07 -6.21 -9.38
N LEU A 64 -1.73 -6.64 -8.31
CA LEU A 64 -1.84 -8.05 -7.97
C LEU A 64 -2.62 -8.83 -9.04
N ALA A 65 -3.74 -8.29 -9.54
CA ALA A 65 -4.51 -8.91 -10.61
C ALA A 65 -3.76 -8.98 -11.94
N ASP A 66 -2.88 -8.01 -12.23
CA ASP A 66 -2.03 -8.04 -13.43
C ASP A 66 -0.88 -9.06 -13.30
N ARG A 67 -0.42 -9.32 -12.07
CA ARG A 67 0.73 -10.19 -11.78
C ARG A 67 0.36 -11.61 -11.34
N SER A 68 -0.91 -11.87 -11.08
CA SER A 68 -1.48 -13.18 -10.80
C SER A 68 -2.54 -13.49 -11.84
N ASP A 69 -2.76 -14.77 -12.20
CA ASP A 69 -3.88 -15.18 -13.07
C ASP A 69 -5.24 -15.06 -12.33
N SER A 70 -5.40 -14.03 -11.50
CA SER A 70 -6.56 -13.79 -10.66
C SER A 70 -7.20 -12.45 -10.99
N THR A 71 -8.52 -12.42 -10.89
CA THR A 71 -9.33 -11.22 -11.09
C THR A 71 -9.26 -10.28 -9.89
N VAL A 72 -9.65 -9.02 -10.08
CA VAL A 72 -9.72 -8.04 -8.99
C VAL A 72 -10.73 -8.50 -7.92
N GLU A 73 -11.84 -9.10 -8.34
CA GLU A 73 -12.87 -9.65 -7.46
C GLU A 73 -12.31 -10.77 -6.56
N GLU A 74 -11.59 -11.75 -7.13
CA GLU A 74 -10.99 -12.86 -6.38
C GLU A 74 -9.97 -12.37 -5.33
N ILE A 75 -9.14 -11.38 -5.69
CA ILE A 75 -8.15 -10.82 -4.75
C ILE A 75 -8.86 -10.00 -3.65
N THR A 76 -9.94 -9.29 -4.00
CA THR A 76 -10.74 -8.52 -3.03
C THR A 76 -11.39 -9.44 -2.01
N GLU A 77 -11.98 -10.55 -2.47
CA GLU A 77 -12.59 -11.56 -1.59
C GLU A 77 -11.54 -12.18 -0.66
N LEU A 78 -10.39 -12.58 -1.19
CA LEU A 78 -9.27 -13.08 -0.39
C LEU A 78 -8.79 -12.05 0.63
N ALA A 79 -8.68 -10.78 0.26
CA ALA A 79 -8.28 -9.71 1.18
C ALA A 79 -9.29 -9.55 2.34
N ALA A 80 -10.60 -9.63 2.05
CA ALA A 80 -11.64 -9.58 3.07
C ALA A 80 -11.56 -10.77 4.03
N GLU A 81 -11.38 -12.00 3.51
CA GLU A 81 -11.20 -13.20 4.34
C GLU A 81 -9.97 -13.08 5.27
N ARG A 82 -8.86 -12.56 4.75
CA ARG A 82 -7.63 -12.36 5.54
C ARG A 82 -7.82 -11.29 6.61
N ALA A 83 -8.50 -10.18 6.30
CA ALA A 83 -8.80 -9.14 7.27
C ALA A 83 -9.64 -9.67 8.43
N GLU A 84 -10.63 -10.52 8.15
CA GLU A 84 -11.45 -11.18 9.18
C GLU A 84 -10.60 -12.11 10.08
N GLN A 85 -9.70 -12.90 9.48
CA GLN A 85 -8.78 -13.78 10.21
C GLN A 85 -7.80 -13.02 11.10
N MET A 86 -7.39 -11.82 10.69
CA MET A 86 -6.45 -10.97 11.45
C MET A 86 -7.07 -10.37 12.72
N ARG A 87 -8.40 -10.51 12.93
CA ARG A 87 -9.14 -9.95 14.09
C ARG A 87 -8.77 -8.49 14.37
N LEU A 88 -8.59 -7.70 13.31
CA LEU A 88 -8.35 -6.26 13.43
C LEU A 88 -9.60 -5.65 14.08
N ARG A 89 -9.42 -5.12 15.30
CA ARG A 89 -10.47 -4.43 16.07
C ARG A 89 -10.30 -2.93 15.93
#